data_AF-A0A8H9WTH1-F1
#
_entry.id   AF-A0A8H9WTH1-F1
#
_cell.length_a   1.000
_cell.length_b   1.000
_cell.length_c   1.000
_cell.angle_alpha   90.00
_cell.angle_beta   90.00
_cell.angle_gamma   90.00
#
_symmetry.space_group_name_H-M   'P 1'
#
loop_
_entity.id
_entity.type
_entity.pdbx_description
1 polymer ?
#
loop_
_entity_poly.entity_id
_entity_poly.type
_entity_poly.pdbx_seq_one_letter_code
_entity_poly.pdbx_strand_id
1 'polypeptide(L)'
;AGQRFQEVTTSGGFGHFQKGHGVSFGDIDNDGDQDILVNMGGGYPADLGRNLLFENPGHGHHWVTLRLEGVASNRDGLGARVRLTVDMGGEAAEFHKLVDGGGSFGANSLQLEIGLGVAEGIREIAITWPTSGRTDVYADVEMDRVYRAIEGAAELEALTVPSFTLGSVR
;
A
#
# COMPACT_ATOMS: atom_id res chain seq x y z
N ALA A 1 18.05 5.36 -4.80
CA ALA A 1 17.02 6.16 -4.10
C ALA A 1 17.37 6.32 -2.61
N GLY A 2 16.69 7.18 -1.84
CA GLY A 2 16.76 7.17 -0.37
C GLY A 2 17.90 7.95 0.33
N GLN A 3 18.61 8.86 -0.36
CA GLN A 3 19.71 9.63 0.25
C GLN A 3 19.30 10.94 0.93
N ARG A 4 18.12 11.48 0.58
CA ARG A 4 17.59 12.74 1.12
C ARG A 4 16.06 12.68 1.17
N PHE A 5 15.49 13.49 2.05
CA PHE A 5 14.05 13.75 2.08
C PHE A 5 13.74 15.09 1.40
N GLN A 6 12.57 15.17 0.76
CA GLN A 6 12.03 16.40 0.21
C GLN A 6 10.86 16.86 1.10
N GLU A 7 10.88 18.13 1.50
CA GLU A 7 9.76 18.78 2.17
C GLU A 7 8.67 19.04 1.12
N VAL A 8 7.45 18.52 1.36
CA VAL A 8 6.34 18.57 0.40
C VAL A 8 5.05 19.12 1.00
N THR A 9 5.07 19.69 2.21
CA THR A 9 3.87 20.18 2.91
C THR A 9 3.12 21.20 2.08
N THR A 10 3.85 22.15 1.48
CA THR A 10 3.22 23.20 0.67
C THR A 10 2.84 22.69 -0.71
N SER A 11 3.77 22.01 -1.41
CA SER A 11 3.54 21.56 -2.79
C SER A 11 2.49 20.44 -2.90
N GLY A 12 2.35 19.61 -1.86
CA GLY A 12 1.34 18.55 -1.79
C GLY A 12 0.02 19.00 -1.14
N GLY A 13 -0.10 20.28 -0.74
CA GLY A 13 -1.32 20.81 -0.13
C GLY A 13 -1.61 20.31 1.29
N PHE A 14 -0.64 19.67 1.96
CA PHE A 14 -0.79 19.13 3.32
C PHE A 14 -0.81 20.20 4.42
N GLY A 15 -0.49 21.45 4.09
CA GLY A 15 -0.52 22.57 5.04
C GLY A 15 -1.95 22.88 5.49
N HIS A 16 -2.30 22.50 6.72
CA HIS A 16 -3.63 22.75 7.29
C HIS A 16 -3.57 23.28 8.73
N PHE A 17 -4.43 24.25 9.06
CA PHE A 17 -4.44 24.91 10.38
C PHE A 17 -5.24 24.16 11.46
N GLN A 18 -6.15 23.26 11.05
CA GLN A 18 -6.92 22.45 11.99
C GLN A 18 -6.04 21.40 12.68
N LYS A 19 -6.43 20.98 13.89
CA LYS A 19 -5.76 19.92 14.63
C LYS A 19 -5.91 18.57 13.91
N GLY A 20 -4.79 17.90 13.62
CA GLY A 20 -4.78 16.51 13.18
C GLY A 20 -4.77 15.55 14.36
N HIS A 21 -5.49 14.42 14.23
CA HIS A 21 -5.48 13.32 15.20
C HIS A 21 -4.78 12.11 14.64
N GLY A 22 -5.17 11.64 13.45
CA GLY A 22 -4.64 10.41 12.86
C GLY A 22 -4.41 10.55 11.37
N VAL A 23 -3.47 9.77 10.85
CA VAL A 23 -3.18 9.64 9.42
C VAL A 23 -3.17 8.17 9.05
N SER A 24 -3.79 7.87 7.90
CA SER A 24 -3.89 6.55 7.30
C SER A 24 -3.54 6.64 5.83
N PHE A 25 -2.80 5.65 5.34
CA PHE A 25 -2.46 5.48 3.94
C PHE A 25 -3.15 4.25 3.37
N GLY A 26 -3.60 4.34 2.13
CA GLY A 26 -4.18 3.23 1.38
C GLY A 26 -4.67 3.67 0.01
N ASP A 27 -4.76 2.74 -0.92
CA ASP A 27 -5.34 2.94 -2.25
C ASP A 27 -6.88 2.85 -2.13
N ILE A 28 -7.55 4.01 -2.03
CA ILE A 28 -8.99 4.05 -1.71
C ILE A 28 -9.83 3.78 -2.95
N ASP A 29 -9.39 4.28 -4.10
CA ASP A 29 -10.11 4.17 -5.35
C ASP A 29 -9.69 2.99 -6.23
N ASN A 30 -8.70 2.21 -5.78
CA ASN A 30 -8.17 0.99 -6.38
C ASN A 30 -7.50 1.22 -7.74
N ASP A 31 -6.79 2.34 -7.88
CA ASP A 31 -6.07 2.70 -9.09
C ASP A 31 -4.57 2.37 -9.07
N GLY A 32 -4.08 1.89 -7.91
CA GLY A 32 -2.71 1.41 -7.73
C GLY A 32 -1.78 2.37 -7.02
N ASP A 33 -2.26 3.52 -6.58
CA ASP A 33 -1.48 4.47 -5.85
C ASP A 33 -2.08 4.79 -4.46
N GLN A 34 -1.26 5.27 -3.52
CA GLN A 34 -1.71 5.44 -2.14
C GLN A 34 -2.25 6.86 -1.91
N ASP A 35 -3.49 6.92 -1.43
CA ASP A 35 -4.13 8.12 -0.91
C ASP A 35 -3.79 8.34 0.57
N ILE A 36 -4.10 9.55 1.04
CA ILE A 36 -3.92 9.94 2.44
C ILE A 36 -5.25 10.37 3.05
N LEU A 37 -5.71 9.63 4.05
CA LEU A 37 -6.83 10.03 4.90
C LEU A 37 -6.31 10.61 6.21
N VAL A 38 -6.70 11.84 6.51
CA VAL A 38 -6.32 12.52 7.75
C VAL A 38 -7.56 12.81 8.59
N ASN A 39 -7.57 12.27 9.80
CA ASN A 39 -8.56 12.62 10.80
C ASN A 39 -8.23 14.00 11.38
N MET A 40 -9.16 14.93 11.27
CA MET A 40 -8.98 16.32 11.70
C MET A 40 -10.12 16.75 12.63
N GLY A 41 -9.80 17.71 13.51
CA GLY A 41 -10.74 18.32 14.45
C GLY A 41 -10.45 17.97 15.90
N GLY A 42 -11.43 18.16 16.77
CA GLY A 42 -11.29 17.93 18.21
C GLY A 42 -10.25 18.84 18.87
N GLY A 43 -10.05 20.05 18.33
CA GLY A 43 -9.24 21.09 18.97
C GLY A 43 -9.91 21.67 20.21
N TYR A 44 -11.24 21.76 20.18
CA TYR A 44 -12.10 22.27 21.26
C TYR A 44 -13.46 21.55 21.25
N PRO A 45 -14.27 21.64 22.32
CA PRO A 45 -15.60 21.02 22.35
C PRO A 45 -16.49 21.50 21.20
N ALA A 46 -17.14 20.56 20.51
CA ALA A 46 -17.98 20.82 19.33
C ALA A 46 -17.24 21.42 18.12
N ASP A 47 -15.93 21.19 17.99
CA ASP A 47 -15.18 21.48 16.77
C ASP A 47 -15.78 20.74 15.56
N LEU A 48 -16.08 21.50 14.49
CA LEU A 48 -16.71 21.02 13.26
C LEU A 48 -15.68 20.74 12.15
N GLY A 49 -14.42 20.55 12.50
CA GLY A 49 -13.38 20.08 11.60
C GLY A 49 -13.81 18.86 10.80
N ARG A 50 -13.47 18.87 9.51
CA ARG A 50 -13.75 17.75 8.60
C ARG A 50 -12.47 16.98 8.36
N ASN A 51 -12.58 15.66 8.29
CA ASN A 51 -11.50 14.81 7.80
C ASN A 51 -11.13 15.24 6.38
N LEU A 52 -9.85 15.08 6.06
CA LEU A 52 -9.30 15.39 4.75
C LEU A 52 -8.93 14.10 4.06
N LEU A 53 -9.30 14.01 2.78
CA LEU A 53 -8.82 12.97 1.88
C LEU A 53 -7.98 13.65 0.82
N PHE A 54 -6.71 13.25 0.71
CA PHE A 54 -5.82 13.66 -0.35
C PHE A 54 -5.73 12.49 -1.33
N GLU A 55 -6.38 12.67 -2.48
CA GLU A 55 -6.25 11.79 -3.63
C GLU A 55 -4.85 11.97 -4.23
N ASN A 56 -4.14 10.88 -4.44
CA ASN A 56 -2.89 10.92 -5.16
C ASN A 56 -3.20 10.86 -6.68
N PRO A 57 -2.75 11.85 -7.48
CA PRO A 57 -3.17 11.97 -8.87
C PRO A 57 -2.45 10.99 -9.82
N GLY A 58 -1.69 10.04 -9.28
CA GLY A 58 -0.81 9.16 -10.03
C GLY A 58 0.30 9.84 -10.81
N HIS A 59 1.11 8.99 -11.44
CA HIS A 59 2.23 9.41 -12.30
C HIS A 59 2.49 8.45 -13.47
N GLY A 60 1.56 7.53 -13.75
CA GLY A 60 1.69 6.57 -14.86
C GLY A 60 2.84 5.57 -14.70
N HIS A 61 3.18 5.23 -13.46
CA HIS A 61 4.17 4.20 -13.15
C HIS A 61 3.47 2.89 -12.78
N HIS A 62 4.26 1.83 -12.68
CA HIS A 62 3.75 0.51 -12.36
C HIS A 62 3.56 0.30 -10.85
N TRP A 63 2.67 -0.62 -10.51
CA TRP A 63 2.35 -0.98 -9.13
C TRP A 63 2.01 -2.48 -9.01
N VAL A 64 1.95 -2.98 -7.77
CA VAL A 64 1.31 -4.26 -7.45
C VAL A 64 0.73 -4.18 -6.04
N THR A 65 -0.46 -4.73 -5.86
CA THR A 65 -1.10 -4.79 -4.53
C THR A 65 -1.26 -6.23 -4.09
N LEU A 66 -0.81 -6.54 -2.88
CA LEU A 66 -0.89 -7.88 -2.29
C LEU A 66 -1.84 -7.92 -1.10
N ARG A 67 -2.83 -8.81 -1.13
CA ARG A 67 -3.69 -9.19 0.00
C ARG A 67 -3.23 -10.53 0.55
N LEU A 68 -2.69 -10.54 1.77
CA LEU A 68 -2.17 -11.76 2.35
C LEU A 68 -3.23 -12.45 3.19
N GLU A 69 -3.32 -13.76 3.04
CA GLU A 69 -4.20 -14.59 3.82
C GLU A 69 -3.45 -15.75 4.48
N GLY A 70 -3.30 -15.68 5.80
CA GLY A 70 -2.71 -16.76 6.57
C GLY A 70 -3.64 -17.98 6.67
N VAL A 71 -3.02 -19.15 6.76
CA VAL A 71 -3.68 -20.45 6.99
C VAL A 71 -3.22 -21.04 8.33
N ALA A 72 -1.91 -21.16 8.53
CA ALA A 72 -1.29 -21.54 9.81
C ALA A 72 -0.93 -20.29 10.63
N SER A 73 -0.52 -19.23 9.94
CA SER A 73 -0.37 -17.88 10.48
C SER A 73 -1.74 -17.20 10.63
N ASN A 74 -1.80 -16.06 11.33
CA ASN A 74 -3.06 -15.33 11.50
C ASN A 74 -3.68 -14.94 10.15
N ARG A 75 -5.02 -14.95 10.07
CA ARG A 75 -5.77 -14.82 8.81
C ARG A 75 -5.40 -13.57 8.02
N ASP A 76 -5.17 -12.46 8.71
CA ASP A 76 -4.84 -11.17 8.08
C ASP A 76 -3.36 -11.06 7.67
N GLY A 77 -2.56 -12.10 7.88
CA GLY A 77 -1.14 -12.13 7.51
C GLY A 77 -0.26 -11.17 8.33
N LEU A 78 -0.74 -10.62 9.44
CA LEU A 78 0.00 -9.67 10.27
C LEU A 78 1.37 -10.23 10.67
N GLY A 79 2.43 -9.47 10.40
CA GLY A 79 3.82 -9.86 10.63
C GLY A 79 4.48 -10.62 9.46
N ALA A 80 3.74 -10.95 8.40
CA ALA A 80 4.32 -11.51 7.19
C ALA A 80 5.24 -10.50 6.50
N ARG A 81 6.39 -10.98 6.04
CA ARG A 81 7.42 -10.17 5.37
C ARG A 81 7.42 -10.50 3.89
N VAL A 82 7.33 -9.47 3.07
CA VAL A 82 7.39 -9.59 1.62
C VAL A 82 8.70 -8.99 1.13
N ARG A 83 9.46 -9.79 0.37
CA ARG A 83 10.59 -9.32 -0.45
C ARG A 83 10.15 -9.40 -1.91
N LEU A 84 10.15 -8.27 -2.58
CA LEU A 84 9.79 -8.13 -3.99
C LEU A 84 11.06 -7.77 -4.76
N THR A 85 11.41 -8.56 -5.76
CA THR A 85 12.52 -8.28 -6.66
C THR A 85 11.97 -7.90 -8.04
N VAL A 86 12.39 -6.75 -8.57
CA VAL A 86 11.96 -6.24 -9.87
C VAL A 86 13.14 -6.03 -10.82
N ASP A 87 12.82 -5.98 -12.11
CA ASP A 87 13.74 -5.60 -13.17
C ASP A 87 13.69 -4.09 -13.43
N MET A 88 14.84 -3.42 -13.35
CA MET A 88 15.03 -2.00 -13.63
C MET A 88 15.95 -1.81 -14.83
N GLY A 89 15.57 -2.35 -15.99
CA GLY A 89 16.38 -2.25 -17.22
C GLY A 89 17.62 -3.14 -17.20
N GLY A 90 17.47 -4.38 -16.72
CA GLY A 90 18.51 -5.40 -16.58
C GLY A 90 19.06 -5.52 -15.16
N GLU A 91 18.99 -4.47 -14.35
CA GLU A 91 19.43 -4.50 -12.95
C GLU A 91 18.31 -4.95 -12.00
N ALA A 92 18.66 -5.70 -10.95
CA ALA A 92 17.69 -6.09 -9.92
C ALA A 92 17.54 -4.97 -8.89
N ALA A 93 16.30 -4.63 -8.54
CA ALA A 93 15.99 -3.85 -7.35
C ALA A 93 15.11 -4.65 -6.39
N GLU A 94 15.32 -4.48 -5.08
CA GLU A 94 14.54 -5.15 -4.05
C GLU A 94 13.75 -4.15 -3.20
N PHE A 95 12.49 -4.50 -2.94
CA PHE A 95 11.62 -3.82 -2.00
C PHE A 95 11.24 -4.77 -0.87
N HIS A 96 11.18 -4.24 0.34
CA HIS A 96 10.75 -4.99 1.51
C HIS A 96 9.50 -4.35 2.10
N LYS A 97 8.51 -5.19 2.40
CA LYS A 97 7.26 -4.79 3.04
C LYS A 97 6.96 -5.72 4.20
N LEU A 98 6.29 -5.17 5.20
CA LEU A 98 5.76 -5.88 6.36
C LEU A 98 4.26 -5.66 6.36
N VAL A 99 3.48 -6.73 6.55
CA VAL A 99 2.06 -6.55 6.86
C VAL A 99 1.96 -6.09 8.31
N ASP A 100 1.77 -4.80 8.48
CA ASP A 100 1.44 -4.18 9.76
C ASP A 100 0.30 -3.18 9.57
N GLY A 101 -0.43 -2.90 10.64
CA GLY A 101 -1.51 -1.93 10.60
C GLY A 101 -1.03 -0.48 10.52
N GLY A 102 0.27 -0.21 10.67
CA GLY A 102 0.88 1.12 10.62
C GLY A 102 0.05 2.27 11.21
N GLY A 103 0.24 3.47 10.67
CA GLY A 103 -0.54 4.66 11.02
C GLY A 103 -0.12 5.29 12.36
N SER A 104 -0.38 6.60 12.49
CA SER A 104 -0.16 7.32 13.76
C SER A 104 -1.30 6.96 14.74
N PHE A 105 -2.13 7.91 15.18
CA PHE A 105 -3.43 7.57 15.79
C PHE A 105 -4.47 7.17 14.71
N GLY A 106 -4.02 6.54 13.63
CA GLY A 106 -4.81 5.96 12.55
C GLY A 106 -4.49 4.48 12.37
N ALA A 107 -4.90 3.92 11.23
CA ALA A 107 -4.51 2.58 10.80
C ALA A 107 -4.44 2.56 9.27
N ASN A 108 -3.34 2.04 8.73
CA ASN A 108 -3.13 1.82 7.31
C ASN A 108 -3.87 0.56 6.84
N SER A 109 -4.00 0.45 5.52
CA SER A 109 -4.41 -0.78 4.85
C SER A 109 -3.51 -1.96 5.26
N LEU A 110 -4.11 -3.14 5.46
CA LEU A 110 -3.35 -4.39 5.59
C LEU A 110 -2.96 -4.97 4.23
N GLN A 111 -3.49 -4.40 3.15
CA GLN A 111 -3.00 -4.71 1.81
C GLN A 111 -1.64 -4.02 1.65
N LEU A 112 -0.75 -4.66 0.92
CA LEU A 112 0.54 -4.07 0.60
C LEU A 112 0.42 -3.40 -0.76
N GLU A 113 0.18 -2.09 -0.77
CA GLU A 113 0.28 -1.29 -1.99
C GLU A 113 1.75 -0.96 -2.26
N ILE A 114 2.29 -1.45 -3.37
CA ILE A 114 3.71 -1.35 -3.71
C ILE A 114 3.87 -0.67 -5.06
N GLY A 115 4.30 0.58 -5.05
CA GLY A 115 4.75 1.27 -6.26
C GLY A 115 6.07 0.69 -6.78
N LEU A 116 6.10 0.34 -8.06
CA LEU A 116 7.24 -0.25 -8.77
C LEU A 116 8.00 0.79 -9.61
N GLY A 117 7.44 1.99 -9.77
CA GLY A 117 8.07 3.05 -10.55
C GLY A 117 8.15 2.65 -12.02
N VAL A 118 9.33 2.81 -12.61
CA VAL A 118 9.61 2.51 -14.02
C VAL A 118 10.13 1.08 -14.25
N ALA A 119 9.80 0.15 -13.35
CA ALA A 119 10.19 -1.25 -13.50
C ALA A 119 9.68 -1.84 -14.83
N GLU A 120 10.46 -2.74 -15.42
CA GLU A 120 10.11 -3.43 -16.66
C GLU A 120 9.41 -4.79 -16.40
N GLY A 121 9.46 -5.28 -15.16
CA GLY A 121 8.77 -6.50 -14.74
C GLY A 121 9.08 -6.92 -13.30
N ILE A 122 8.23 -7.78 -12.74
CA ILE A 122 8.45 -8.43 -11.45
C ILE A 122 9.22 -9.73 -11.69
N ARG A 123 10.36 -9.89 -11.04
CA ARG A 123 11.16 -11.12 -11.11
C ARG A 123 10.71 -12.14 -10.08
N GLU A 124 10.43 -11.70 -8.86
CA GLU A 124 10.08 -12.58 -7.75
C GLU A 124 9.28 -11.84 -6.66
N ILE A 125 8.28 -12.53 -6.10
CA ILE A 125 7.62 -12.16 -4.84
C ILE A 125 7.86 -13.30 -3.84
N ALA A 126 8.61 -13.03 -2.77
CA ALA A 126 8.82 -13.97 -1.68
C ALA A 126 8.08 -13.50 -0.41
N ILE A 127 7.22 -14.34 0.14
CA ILE A 127 6.40 -14.06 1.33
C ILE A 127 6.82 -15.00 2.45
N THR A 128 7.47 -14.48 3.50
CA THR A 128 7.79 -15.22 4.72
C THR A 128 6.69 -15.03 5.76
N TRP A 129 6.03 -16.13 6.12
CA TRP A 129 4.92 -16.18 7.06
C TRP A 129 5.40 -16.28 8.51
N PRO A 130 4.80 -15.53 9.45
CA PRO A 130 5.39 -15.30 10.78
C PRO A 130 5.27 -16.51 11.72
N THR A 131 4.19 -17.28 11.66
CA THR A 131 3.95 -18.38 12.60
C THR A 131 4.54 -19.70 12.09
N SER A 132 4.34 -20.00 10.80
CA SER A 132 4.85 -21.23 10.20
C SER A 132 6.34 -21.17 9.86
N GLY A 133 6.90 -19.96 9.69
CA GLY A 133 8.26 -19.76 9.16
C GLY A 133 8.39 -20.13 7.68
N ARG A 134 7.29 -20.51 7.01
CA ARG A 134 7.26 -20.87 5.60
C ARG A 134 7.57 -19.64 4.74
N THR A 135 8.27 -19.85 3.64
CA THR A 135 8.38 -18.83 2.58
C THR A 135 7.74 -19.35 1.30
N ASP A 136 6.70 -18.66 0.83
CA ASP A 136 6.11 -18.87 -0.50
C ASP A 136 6.79 -17.95 -1.50
N VAL A 137 7.05 -18.45 -2.71
CA VAL A 137 7.77 -17.71 -3.75
C VAL A 137 6.98 -17.80 -5.06
N TYR A 138 6.76 -16.64 -5.68
CA TYR A 138 6.01 -16.49 -6.91
C TYR A 138 6.86 -15.78 -7.96
N ALA A 139 6.83 -16.27 -9.19
CA ALA A 139 7.45 -15.68 -10.38
C ALA A 139 6.36 -15.39 -11.43
N ASP A 140 6.75 -14.75 -12.54
CA ASP A 140 5.86 -14.46 -13.67
C ASP A 140 4.58 -13.67 -13.27
N VAL A 141 4.73 -12.74 -12.33
CA VAL A 141 3.63 -11.92 -11.80
C VAL A 141 3.48 -10.67 -12.67
N GLU A 142 2.27 -10.39 -13.15
CA GLU A 142 1.99 -9.17 -13.90
C GLU A 142 2.01 -7.95 -12.97
N MET A 143 2.52 -6.82 -13.48
CA MET A 143 2.35 -5.52 -12.83
C MET A 143 0.94 -4.99 -13.06
N ASP A 144 0.55 -3.96 -12.30
CA ASP A 144 -0.71 -3.23 -12.40
C ASP A 144 -1.93 -4.11 -12.10
N ARG A 145 -1.79 -4.88 -11.02
CA ARG A 145 -2.73 -5.91 -10.58
C ARG A 145 -2.82 -6.00 -9.05
N VAL A 146 -3.98 -6.44 -8.60
CA VAL A 146 -4.23 -6.87 -7.22
C VAL A 146 -4.16 -8.39 -7.17
N TYR A 147 -3.39 -8.94 -6.25
CA TYR A 147 -3.30 -10.37 -6.00
C TYR A 147 -3.67 -10.70 -4.56
N ARG A 148 -4.27 -11.88 -4.36
CA ARG A 148 -4.36 -12.53 -3.06
C ARG A 148 -3.33 -13.66 -2.98
N ALA A 149 -2.53 -13.62 -1.93
CA ALA A 149 -1.57 -14.66 -1.60
C ALA A 149 -2.08 -15.45 -0.38
N ILE A 150 -2.35 -16.74 -0.57
CA ILE A 150 -2.80 -17.63 0.51
C ILE A 150 -1.62 -18.46 0.97
N GLU A 151 -1.35 -18.51 2.27
CA GLU A 151 -0.24 -19.27 2.84
C GLU A 151 -0.26 -20.73 2.38
N GLY A 152 0.82 -21.16 1.72
CA GLY A 152 0.95 -22.50 1.18
C GLY A 152 0.32 -22.74 -0.19
N ALA A 153 -0.33 -21.74 -0.79
CA ALA A 153 -0.83 -21.84 -2.16
C ALA A 153 0.32 -21.74 -3.17
N ALA A 154 0.23 -22.55 -4.23
CA ALA A 154 1.26 -22.61 -5.28
C ALA A 154 1.25 -21.39 -6.21
N GLU A 155 0.11 -20.69 -6.31
CA GLU A 155 -0.10 -19.57 -7.23
C GLU A 155 -0.76 -18.40 -6.51
N LEU A 156 -0.54 -17.20 -7.01
CA LEU A 156 -1.28 -16.00 -6.60
C LEU A 156 -2.66 -15.98 -7.28
N GLU A 157 -3.70 -15.65 -6.51
CA GLU A 157 -5.04 -15.44 -7.06
C GLU A 157 -5.16 -13.99 -7.54
N ALA A 158 -5.24 -13.77 -8.86
CA ALA A 158 -5.52 -12.44 -9.41
C ALA A 158 -6.94 -11.99 -9.06
N LEU A 159 -7.07 -10.80 -8.47
CA LEU A 159 -8.34 -10.23 -8.07
C LEU A 159 -8.78 -9.15 -9.06
N THR A 160 -10.04 -9.19 -9.46
CA THR A 160 -10.69 -8.06 -10.16
C THR A 160 -11.26 -7.11 -9.11
N VAL A 161 -10.61 -5.96 -8.94
CA VAL A 161 -11.07 -4.89 -8.05
C VAL A 161 -11.46 -3.70 -8.94
N PRO A 162 -12.75 -3.30 -8.98
CA PRO A 162 -13.16 -2.16 -9.79
C PRO A 162 -12.56 -0.87 -9.25
N SER A 163 -11.88 -0.11 -10.11
CA SER A 163 -11.50 1.25 -9.78
C SER A 163 -12.67 2.23 -9.92
N PHE A 164 -12.60 3.37 -9.25
CA PHE A 164 -13.59 4.43 -9.35
C PHE A 164 -12.94 5.81 -9.25
N THR A 165 -13.70 6.88 -9.46
CA THR A 165 -13.19 8.26 -9.38
C THR A 165 -13.75 8.95 -8.14
N LEU A 166 -12.87 9.47 -7.29
CA LEU A 166 -13.24 10.25 -6.12
C LEU A 166 -13.89 11.58 -6.54
N GLY A 167 -14.88 12.03 -5.75
CA GLY A 167 -15.57 13.30 -6.02
C GLY A 167 -16.49 13.32 -7.25
N SER A 168 -16.68 12.20 -7.95
CA SER A 168 -17.71 12.09 -8.99
C SER A 168 -19.11 12.16 -8.34
N VAL A 169 -19.77 13.31 -8.50
CA VAL A 169 -21.17 13.49 -8.08
C VAL A 169 -22.05 12.69 -9.03
N ARG A 170 -22.90 11.81 -8.49
CA ARG A 170 -24.04 11.24 -9.24
C ARG A 170 -25.13 12.27 -9.45
#